data_AF-A0A455U689-F1
#
_entry.id   AF-A0A455U689-F1
#
_cell.length_a   1.000
_cell.length_b   1.000
_cell.length_c   1.000
_cell.angle_alpha   90.00
_cell.angle_beta   90.00
_cell.angle_gamma   90.00
#
_symmetry.space_group_name_H-M   'P 1'
#
loop_
_entity.id
_entity.type
_entity.pdbx_description
1 polymer ?
#
loop_
_entity_poly.entity_id
_entity_poly.type
_entity_poly.pdbx_seq_one_letter_code
_entity_poly.pdbx_strand_id
1 'polypeptide(L)'
;MSVTLLIEQLLNGIQLGTMLFLMASGLTLVFGVMGLINLAHGSFYMVGAYATAAVSASTGSFLIGLTAGMTAAALVGALVELLVIRRLYHRPHLDQVLATFALILIFSEGTRWLFGSSPLWLSPPSWLTGFVTLPGRPVTRSIGWC
;
A
#
# COMPACT_ATOMS: atom_id res chain seq x y z
N MET A 1 -27.67 -3.24 20.07
CA MET A 1 -26.42 -3.67 19.41
C MET A 1 -26.08 -5.07 19.91
N SER A 2 -25.99 -6.06 19.01
CA SER A 2 -25.55 -7.40 19.35
C SER A 2 -24.04 -7.42 19.65
N VAL A 3 -23.61 -8.21 20.63
CA VAL A 3 -22.19 -8.37 21.00
C VAL A 3 -21.32 -8.76 19.79
N THR A 4 -21.87 -9.53 18.86
CA THR A 4 -21.22 -9.90 17.59
C THR A 4 -20.85 -8.68 16.73
N LEU A 5 -21.73 -7.68 16.60
CA LEU A 5 -21.43 -6.45 15.83
C LEU A 5 -20.32 -5.63 16.50
N LEU A 6 -20.28 -5.62 17.84
CA LEU A 6 -19.21 -4.95 18.57
C LEU A 6 -17.86 -5.62 18.29
N ILE A 7 -17.82 -6.96 18.30
CA ILE A 7 -16.61 -7.74 17.99
C ILE A 7 -16.17 -7.49 16.54
N GLU A 8 -17.09 -7.51 15.57
CA GLU A 8 -16.80 -7.22 14.16
C GLU A 8 -16.22 -5.81 13.98
N GLN A 9 -16.80 -4.79 14.63
CA GLN A 9 -16.32 -3.42 14.54
C GLN A 9 -14.91 -3.26 15.15
N LEU A 10 -14.64 -3.96 16.27
CA LEU A 10 -13.32 -3.98 16.89
C LEU A 10 -12.28 -4.66 15.99
N LEU A 11 -12.64 -5.79 15.36
CA LEU A 11 -11.75 -6.48 14.43
C LEU A 11 -11.43 -5.63 13.20
N ASN A 12 -12.44 -4.99 12.60
CA ASN A 12 -12.24 -4.05 11.49
C ASN A 12 -11.38 -2.84 11.92
N GLY A 13 -11.64 -2.30 13.12
CA GLY A 13 -10.85 -1.21 13.69
C GLY A 13 -9.39 -1.57 13.92
N ILE A 14 -9.12 -2.76 14.47
CA ILE A 14 -7.75 -3.26 14.66
C ILE A 14 -7.07 -3.53 13.31
N GLN A 15 -7.78 -4.08 12.34
CA GLN A 15 -7.23 -4.33 11.00
C GLN A 15 -6.80 -3.02 10.32
N LEU A 16 -7.72 -2.04 10.23
CA LEU A 16 -7.41 -0.73 9.65
C LEU A 16 -6.37 0.02 10.47
N GLY A 17 -6.47 -0.03 11.80
CA GLY A 17 -5.53 0.59 12.72
C GLY A 17 -4.11 0.03 12.56
N THR A 18 -3.96 -1.29 12.44
CA THR A 18 -2.66 -1.95 12.22
C THR A 18 -2.07 -1.57 10.87
N MET A 19 -2.90 -1.52 9.82
CA MET A 19 -2.47 -1.08 8.49
C MET A 19 -1.96 0.37 8.52
N LEU A 20 -2.76 1.28 9.06
CA LEU A 20 -2.38 2.70 9.18
C LEU A 20 -1.15 2.89 10.08
N PHE A 21 -1.05 2.12 11.17
CA PHE A 21 0.11 2.14 12.06
C PHE A 21 1.40 1.68 11.37
N LEU A 22 1.35 0.58 10.62
CA LEU A 22 2.50 0.09 9.86
C LEU A 22 2.91 1.10 8.79
N MET A 23 1.96 1.71 8.09
CA MET A 23 2.22 2.77 7.11
C MET A 23 2.84 4.03 7.77
N ALA A 24 2.31 4.47 8.91
CA ALA A 24 2.82 5.64 9.63
C ALA A 24 4.22 5.39 10.21
N SER A 25 4.46 4.22 10.80
CA SER A 25 5.78 3.85 11.34
C SER A 25 6.85 3.74 10.24
N GLY A 26 6.47 3.35 9.02
CA GLY A 26 7.35 3.38 7.84
C GLY A 26 7.87 4.79 7.53
N LEU A 27 6.99 5.78 7.51
CA LEU A 27 7.40 7.18 7.30
C LEU A 27 8.35 7.68 8.39
N THR A 28 8.08 7.35 9.65
CA THR A 28 8.93 7.70 10.79
C THR A 28 10.31 7.05 10.70
N LEU A 29 10.39 5.77 10.29
CA LEU A 29 11.66 5.07 10.11
C LEU A 29 12.48 5.67 8.97
N VAL A 30 11.85 5.98 7.83
CA VAL A 30 12.51 6.62 6.69
C VAL A 30 13.06 7.99 7.09
N PHE A 31 12.23 8.82 7.73
CA PHE A 31 12.66 10.13 8.22
C PHE A 31 13.78 10.00 9.27
N GLY A 32 13.67 9.05 10.21
CA GLY A 32 14.64 8.86 11.29
C GLY A 32 16.02 8.40 10.79
N VAL A 33 16.08 7.62 9.71
CA VAL A 33 17.36 7.15 9.14
C VAL A 33 17.93 8.13 8.12
N MET A 34 17.10 8.71 7.24
CA MET A 34 17.56 9.55 6.14
C MET A 34 17.56 11.06 6.45
N GLY A 35 16.82 11.52 7.46
CA GLY A 35 16.66 12.94 7.77
C GLY A 35 15.79 13.72 6.77
N LEU A 36 15.01 13.02 5.93
CA LEU A 36 14.21 13.60 4.85
C LEU A 36 12.72 13.21 5.00
N ILE A 37 11.82 14.18 4.91
CA ILE A 37 10.37 13.92 4.98
C ILE A 37 9.90 13.41 3.61
N ASN A 38 9.79 12.09 3.46
CA ASN A 38 9.30 11.48 2.23
C ASN A 38 7.77 11.31 2.23
N LEU A 39 7.03 12.36 1.85
CA LEU A 39 5.57 12.29 1.73
C LEU A 39 5.11 11.28 0.67
N ALA A 40 5.93 11.02 -0.35
CA ALA A 40 5.63 10.09 -1.43
C ALA A 40 5.73 8.61 -1.00
N HIS A 41 6.08 8.29 0.25
CA HIS A 41 6.15 6.90 0.72
C HIS A 41 4.89 6.07 0.37
N GLY A 42 3.70 6.68 0.47
CA GLY A 42 2.43 6.02 0.16
C GLY A 42 2.28 5.64 -1.33
N SER A 43 2.97 6.33 -2.24
CA SER A 43 2.94 5.99 -3.67
C SER A 43 3.71 4.70 -3.97
N PHE A 44 4.74 4.35 -3.19
CA PHE A 44 5.42 3.05 -3.32
C PHE A 44 4.51 1.89 -2.93
N TYR A 45 3.73 2.06 -1.85
CA TYR A 45 2.69 1.10 -1.47
C TYR A 45 1.66 0.94 -2.59
N MET A 46 1.17 2.06 -3.15
CA MET A 46 0.23 2.04 -4.27
C MET A 46 0.80 1.27 -5.47
N VAL A 47 2.02 1.58 -5.91
CA VAL A 47 2.66 0.89 -7.06
C VAL A 47 2.76 -0.62 -6.81
N GLY A 48 3.20 -1.04 -5.61
CA GLY A 48 3.27 -2.46 -5.26
C GLY A 48 1.91 -3.15 -5.26
N ALA A 49 0.86 -2.48 -4.76
CA ALA A 49 -0.51 -3.01 -4.75
C ALA A 49 -1.07 -3.19 -6.17
N TYR A 50 -0.92 -2.18 -7.04
CA TYR A 50 -1.37 -2.24 -8.43
C TYR A 50 -0.60 -3.30 -9.23
N ALA A 51 0.73 -3.40 -9.04
CA ALA A 51 1.53 -4.44 -9.69
C ALA A 51 1.10 -5.84 -9.22
N THR A 52 0.84 -6.03 -7.93
CA THR A 52 0.31 -7.28 -7.38
C THR A 52 -1.03 -7.64 -8.01
N ALA A 53 -1.94 -6.67 -8.12
CA ALA A 53 -3.26 -6.85 -8.72
C ALA A 53 -3.18 -7.22 -10.20
N ALA A 54 -2.39 -6.50 -10.98
CA ALA A 54 -2.23 -6.74 -12.41
C ALA A 54 -1.61 -8.10 -12.72
N VAL A 55 -0.57 -8.49 -11.98
CA VAL A 55 0.12 -9.77 -12.19
C VAL A 55 -0.71 -10.95 -11.67
N SER A 56 -1.40 -10.78 -10.54
CA SER A 56 -2.31 -11.81 -10.03
C SER A 56 -3.48 -12.04 -10.99
N ALA A 57 -4.03 -10.97 -11.59
CA ALA A 57 -5.13 -11.08 -12.55
C ALA A 57 -4.72 -11.78 -13.85
N SER A 58 -3.49 -11.57 -14.31
CA SER A 58 -2.98 -12.20 -15.54
C SER A 58 -2.48 -13.64 -15.34
N THR A 59 -1.84 -13.92 -14.21
CA THR A 59 -1.21 -15.23 -13.95
C THR A 59 -2.14 -16.19 -13.20
N GLY A 60 -3.17 -15.68 -12.53
CA GLY A 60 -4.07 -16.47 -11.66
C GLY A 60 -3.42 -16.92 -10.34
N SER A 61 -2.15 -16.57 -10.09
CA SER A 61 -1.40 -16.91 -8.88
C SER A 61 -1.09 -15.67 -8.05
N PHE A 62 -1.64 -15.62 -6.85
CA PHE A 62 -1.40 -14.55 -5.88
C PHE A 62 0.06 -14.49 -5.43
N LEU A 63 0.77 -15.61 -5.32
CA LEU A 63 2.17 -15.64 -4.90
C LEU A 63 3.09 -14.99 -5.95
N ILE A 64 2.80 -15.22 -7.23
CA ILE A 64 3.52 -14.59 -8.33
C ILE A 64 3.20 -13.10 -8.37
N GLY A 65 1.93 -12.73 -8.17
CA GLY A 65 1.55 -11.33 -8.01
C GLY A 65 2.25 -10.63 -6.85
N LEU A 66 2.30 -11.25 -5.67
CA LEU A 66 2.92 -10.67 -4.47
C LEU A 66 4.42 -10.42 -4.68
N THR A 67 5.13 -11.41 -5.23
CA THR A 67 6.55 -11.28 -5.54
C THR A 67 6.81 -10.22 -6.62
N ALA A 68 5.95 -10.14 -7.64
CA ALA A 68 6.01 -9.08 -8.63
C ALA A 68 5.73 -7.69 -8.04
N GLY A 69 4.79 -7.56 -7.11
CA GLY A 69 4.50 -6.31 -6.41
C GLY A 69 5.66 -5.83 -5.53
N MET A 70 6.27 -6.75 -4.76
CA MET A 70 7.44 -6.44 -3.93
C MET A 70 8.63 -6.00 -4.79
N THR A 71 8.89 -6.70 -5.89
CA THR A 71 9.99 -6.36 -6.81
C THR A 71 9.72 -5.03 -7.53
N ALA A 72 8.48 -4.77 -7.97
CA ALA A 72 8.10 -3.50 -8.57
C ALA A 72 8.26 -2.32 -7.59
N ALA A 73 7.79 -2.46 -6.35
CA ALA A 73 7.96 -1.44 -5.31
C ALA A 73 9.44 -1.19 -5.00
N ALA A 74 10.27 -2.24 -4.91
CA ALA A 74 11.71 -2.12 -4.68
C ALA A 74 12.42 -1.41 -5.85
N LEU A 75 12.08 -1.76 -7.09
CA LEU A 75 12.66 -1.14 -8.29
C LEU A 75 12.29 0.34 -8.39
N VAL A 76 11.03 0.68 -8.17
CA VAL A 76 10.57 2.08 -8.19
C VAL A 76 11.18 2.88 -7.04
N GLY A 77 11.26 2.29 -5.84
CA GLY A 77 11.94 2.90 -4.70
C GLY A 77 13.41 3.20 -4.99
N ALA A 78 14.14 2.23 -5.56
CA ALA A 78 15.54 2.40 -5.96
C ALA A 78 15.69 3.48 -7.05
N LEU A 79 14.79 3.51 -8.02
CA LEU A 79 14.80 4.51 -9.09
C LEU A 79 14.58 5.93 -8.53
N VAL A 80 13.62 6.10 -7.63
CA VAL A 80 13.36 7.40 -6.98
C VAL A 80 14.52 7.83 -6.09
N GLU A 81 15.13 6.90 -5.37
CA GLU A 81 16.32 7.15 -4.55
C GLU A 81 17.46 7.72 -5.41
N LEU A 82 17.76 7.04 -6.52
CA LEU A 82 18.84 7.40 -7.43
C LEU A 82 18.59 8.71 -8.17
N LEU A 83 17.34 8.94 -8.63
CA LEU A 83 17.02 10.09 -9.48
C LEU A 83 16.66 11.34 -8.68
N VAL A 84 15.95 11.22 -7.57
CA VAL A 84 15.36 12.37 -6.86
C VAL A 84 16.03 12.57 -5.51
N ILE A 85 16.00 11.55 -4.63
CA ILE A 85 16.42 11.70 -3.24
C ILE A 85 17.90 12.10 -3.14
N ARG A 86 18.80 11.43 -3.90
CA ARG A 86 20.23 11.79 -3.96
C ARG A 86 20.49 13.25 -4.33
N ARG A 87 19.67 13.85 -5.20
CA ARG A 87 19.81 15.25 -5.63
C ARG A 87 19.24 16.24 -4.60
N LEU A 88 18.36 15.78 -3.73
CA LEU A 88 17.65 16.61 -2.74
C LEU A 88 18.33 16.70 -1.38
N TYR A 89 19.27 15.80 -1.07
CA TYR A 89 20.00 15.78 0.20
C TYR A 89 20.65 17.12 0.57
N HIS A 90 21.08 17.90 -0.41
CA HIS A 90 21.78 19.19 -0.20
C HIS A 90 20.85 20.41 -0.30
N ARG A 91 19.54 20.21 -0.40
CA ARG A 91 18.54 21.26 -0.63
C ARG A 91 17.73 21.56 0.65
N PRO A 92 17.23 22.79 0.81
CA PRO A 92 16.44 23.18 1.98
C PRO A 92 15.15 22.35 2.12
N HIS A 93 14.63 22.25 3.34
CA HIS A 93 13.48 21.38 3.67
C HIS A 93 12.23 21.62 2.80
N LEU A 94 12.01 22.85 2.35
CA LEU A 94 10.87 23.18 1.49
C LEU A 94 10.96 22.50 0.12
N ASP A 95 12.15 22.43 -0.47
CA ASP A 95 12.40 21.77 -1.76
C ASP A 95 12.11 20.25 -1.66
N GLN A 96 12.37 19.66 -0.49
CA GLN A 96 12.12 18.24 -0.22
C GLN A 96 10.63 17.92 -0.21
N VAL A 97 9.84 18.76 0.47
CA VAL A 97 8.38 18.64 0.51
C VAL A 97 7.78 18.87 -0.87
N LEU A 98 8.23 19.88 -1.61
CA LEU A 98 7.74 20.17 -2.95
C LEU A 98 8.05 19.02 -3.94
N ALA A 99 9.26 18.46 -3.90
CA ALA A 99 9.60 17.35 -4.78
C ALA A 99 8.84 16.06 -4.45
N THR A 100 8.64 15.76 -3.16
CA THR A 100 7.86 14.60 -2.75
C THR A 100 6.38 14.77 -3.09
N PHE A 101 5.85 15.99 -3.00
CA PHE A 101 4.51 16.29 -3.53
C PHE A 101 4.42 16.10 -5.06
N ALA A 102 5.41 16.58 -5.81
CA ALA A 102 5.48 16.35 -7.25
C ALA A 102 5.55 14.86 -7.59
N LEU A 103 6.31 14.07 -6.82
CA LEU A 103 6.36 12.62 -6.96
C LEU A 103 4.99 11.97 -6.72
N ILE A 104 4.26 12.38 -5.67
CA ILE A 104 2.90 11.89 -5.42
C ILE A 104 2.02 12.10 -6.66
N LEU A 105 2.04 13.30 -7.25
CA LEU A 105 1.25 13.62 -8.44
C LEU A 105 1.65 12.78 -9.65
N ILE A 106 2.96 12.64 -9.91
CA ILE A 106 3.48 11.82 -11.00
C ILE A 106 3.05 10.37 -10.86
N PHE A 107 3.17 9.80 -9.65
CA PHE A 107 2.75 8.42 -9.41
C PHE A 107 1.23 8.26 -9.48
N SER A 108 0.47 9.18 -8.89
CA SER A 108 -0.99 9.15 -8.89
C SER A 108 -1.55 9.23 -10.31
N GLU A 109 -1.06 10.16 -11.13
CA GLU A 109 -1.53 10.27 -12.52
C GLU A 109 -0.96 9.16 -13.39
N GLY A 110 0.28 8.71 -13.12
CA GLY A 110 0.90 7.58 -13.81
C GLY A 110 0.13 6.27 -13.62
N THR A 111 -0.26 5.95 -12.38
CA THR A 111 -1.09 4.75 -12.12
C THR A 111 -2.48 4.91 -12.73
N ARG A 112 -3.08 6.09 -12.64
CA ARG A 112 -4.38 6.37 -13.27
C ARG A 112 -4.35 6.24 -14.78
N TRP A 113 -3.25 6.61 -15.44
CA TRP A 113 -3.08 6.46 -16.88
C TRP A 113 -2.88 4.98 -17.28
N LEU A 114 -2.14 4.21 -16.48
CA LEU A 114 -1.87 2.79 -16.75
C LEU A 114 -3.06 1.87 -16.44
N PHE A 115 -3.74 2.09 -15.32
CA PHE A 115 -4.77 1.19 -14.79
C PHE A 115 -6.20 1.74 -14.89
N GLY A 116 -6.34 3.01 -15.29
CA GLY A 116 -7.60 3.71 -15.32
C GLY A 116 -7.99 4.28 -13.95
N SER A 117 -9.14 4.96 -13.91
CA SER A 117 -9.67 5.56 -12.67
C SER A 117 -10.30 4.53 -11.71
N SER A 118 -10.37 3.25 -12.10
CA SER A 118 -11.06 2.22 -11.35
C SER A 118 -10.07 1.42 -10.51
N PRO A 119 -10.34 1.18 -9.21
CA PRO A 119 -9.52 0.30 -8.40
C PRO A 119 -9.56 -1.13 -8.98
N LEU A 120 -8.39 -1.78 -9.02
CA LEU A 120 -8.30 -3.19 -9.41
C LEU A 120 -8.62 -4.07 -8.19
N TRP A 121 -9.67 -4.89 -8.32
CA TRP A 121 -10.03 -5.85 -7.30
C TRP A 121 -9.11 -7.07 -7.35
N LEU A 122 -8.30 -7.23 -6.31
CA LEU A 122 -7.49 -8.42 -6.13
C LEU A 122 -8.35 -9.53 -5.53
N SER A 123 -8.54 -10.63 -6.26
CA SER A 123 -9.19 -11.83 -5.72
C SER A 123 -8.17 -12.60 -4.88
N PRO A 124 -8.32 -12.68 -3.55
CA PRO A 124 -7.39 -13.44 -2.72
C PRO A 124 -7.58 -14.94 -2.98
N PRO A 125 -6.51 -15.74 -2.89
CA PRO A 125 -6.60 -17.18 -3.10
C PRO A 125 -7.33 -17.87 -1.94
N SER A 126 -7.80 -19.10 -2.19
CA SER A 126 -8.68 -19.90 -1.30
C SER A 126 -8.20 -20.07 0.14
N TRP A 127 -6.91 -19.90 0.42
CA TRP A 127 -6.30 -20.00 1.75
C TRP A 127 -6.28 -18.66 2.53
N LEU A 128 -6.36 -17.52 1.83
CA LEU A 128 -6.61 -16.20 2.43
C LEU A 128 -8.11 -15.90 2.54
N THR A 129 -8.92 -16.43 1.63
CA THR A 129 -10.39 -16.32 1.71
C THR A 129 -10.95 -17.39 2.64
N GLY A 130 -11.67 -16.98 3.67
CA GLY A 130 -12.43 -17.87 4.55
C GLY A 130 -13.46 -17.09 5.34
N PHE A 131 -14.23 -17.76 6.18
CA PHE A 131 -15.10 -17.09 7.15
C PHE A 131 -14.65 -17.52 8.55
N VAL A 132 -14.45 -16.57 9.45
CA VAL A 132 -14.39 -16.90 10.87
C VAL A 132 -15.84 -16.83 11.35
N THR A 133 -16.39 -17.99 11.71
CA THR A 133 -17.73 -18.07 12.29
C THR A 133 -17.67 -17.52 13.71
N LEU A 134 -18.06 -16.26 13.88
CA LEU A 134 -18.49 -15.77 15.19
C LEU A 134 -19.81 -16.47 15.53
N PRO A 135 -20.14 -16.69 16.83
CA PRO A 135 -21.35 -17.40 17.21
C PRO A 135 -22.59 -16.81 16.52
N GLY A 136 -23.12 -17.55 15.54
CA GLY A 136 -24.34 -17.23 14.79
C GLY A 136 -24.18 -16.49 13.46
N ARG A 137 -22.99 -16.03 13.04
CA ARG A 137 -22.80 -15.39 11.71
C ARG A 137 -21.42 -15.66 11.08
N PRO A 138 -21.35 -15.99 9.78
CA PRO A 138 -20.08 -16.04 9.06
C PRO A 138 -19.56 -14.62 8.83
N VAL A 139 -18.43 -14.28 9.45
CA VAL A 139 -17.71 -13.03 9.18
C VAL A 139 -16.66 -13.31 8.14
N THR A 140 -16.71 -12.61 7.01
CA THR A 140 -15.77 -12.79 5.91
C THR A 140 -14.37 -12.42 6.38
N ARG A 141 -13.42 -13.35 6.25
CA ARG A 141 -11.97 -13.14 6.34
C ARG A 141 -11.45 -12.51 5.04
N SER A 142 -12.26 -11.69 4.37
CA SER A 142 -11.76 -10.90 3.25
C SER A 142 -11.02 -9.75 3.87
N ILE A 143 -9.69 -9.76 3.78
CA ILE A 143 -8.94 -8.54 3.99
C ILE A 143 -9.43 -7.60 2.88
N GLY A 144 -10.28 -6.64 3.24
CA GLY A 144 -10.73 -5.57 2.36
C GLY A 144 -9.52 -4.73 1.99
N TRP A 145 -8.74 -5.21 1.03
CA TRP A 145 -7.74 -4.45 0.31
C TRP A 145 -8.43 -3.90 -0.94
N CYS A 146 -9.25 -2.87 -0.77
CA CYS A 146 -9.70 -1.90 -1.77
C CYS A 146 -10.58 -0.86 -1.09
#